data_AF-A0A1J6KZM0-F1
#
_entry.id   AF-A0A1J6KZM0-F1
#
_cell.length_a   1.000
_cell.length_b   1.000
_cell.length_c   1.000
_cell.angle_alpha   90.00
_cell.angle_beta   90.00
_cell.angle_gamma   90.00
#
_symmetry.space_group_name_H-M   'P 1'
#
loop_
_entity.id
_entity.type
_entity.pdbx_description
1 polymer ?
#
loop_
_entity_poly.entity_id
_entity_poly.type
_entity_poly.pdbx_seq_one_letter_code
_entity_poly.pdbx_strand_id
1 'polypeptide(L)'
;MSSFTEEQEALVVKSWDSMKKNAGEWGLKLFLKIFEIAPSAKKLFSFLKDSNVPLEQNAKLKPHAKSVFVMTCEVEVQLRKEEM
;
A
#
# COMPACT_ATOMS: atom_id res chain seq x y z
N MET A 1 3.52 23.12 -9.51
CA MET A 1 3.73 21.85 -8.78
C MET A 1 4.63 22.18 -7.61
N SER A 2 4.21 21.90 -6.37
CA SER A 2 5.08 22.06 -5.20
C SER A 2 6.09 20.92 -5.22
N SER A 3 7.38 21.25 -5.32
CA SER A 3 8.46 20.27 -5.23
C SER A 3 8.42 19.56 -3.88
N PHE A 4 8.72 18.26 -3.88
CA PHE A 4 8.86 17.46 -2.66
C PHE A 4 10.09 17.93 -1.87
N THR A 5 9.93 18.37 -0.61
CA THR A 5 11.03 18.98 0.18
C THR A 5 11.81 17.94 0.99
N GLU A 6 13.04 18.27 1.42
CA GLU A 6 13.84 17.42 2.33
C GLU A 6 13.10 17.07 3.62
N GLU A 7 12.36 18.02 4.20
CA GLU A 7 11.57 17.76 5.40
C GLU A 7 10.44 16.76 5.14
N GLN A 8 9.80 16.82 3.96
CA GLN A 8 8.75 15.87 3.59
C GLN A 8 9.29 14.45 3.40
N GLU A 9 10.47 14.29 2.79
CA GLU A 9 11.14 12.98 2.72
C GLU A 9 11.52 12.46 4.10
N ALA A 10 12.12 13.30 4.95
CA ALA A 10 12.51 12.88 6.29
C ALA A 10 11.29 12.35 7.06
N LEU A 11 10.12 12.97 6.88
CA LEU A 11 8.86 12.50 7.44
C LEU A 11 8.40 11.17 6.83
N VAL A 12 8.49 11.00 5.50
CA VAL A 12 8.14 9.76 4.81
C VAL A 12 9.04 8.61 5.28
N VAL A 13 10.37 8.80 5.27
CA VAL A 13 11.36 7.78 5.68
C VAL A 13 11.14 7.38 7.13
N LYS A 14 11.00 8.35 8.04
CA LYS A 14 10.77 8.09 9.47
C LYS A 14 9.47 7.33 9.72
N SER A 15 8.40 7.70 9.02
CA SER A 15 7.11 7.02 9.09
C SER A 15 7.23 5.59 8.56
N TRP A 16 7.89 5.43 7.40
CA TRP A 16 8.11 4.15 6.75
C TRP A 16 8.91 3.18 7.62
N ASP A 17 9.98 3.64 8.26
CA ASP A 17 10.81 2.82 9.16
C ASP A 17 10.02 2.22 10.32
N SER A 18 8.98 2.91 10.76
CA SER A 18 8.06 2.42 11.80
C SER A 18 7.06 1.41 11.23
N MET A 19 6.56 1.64 10.01
CA MET A 19 5.50 0.82 9.39
C MET A 19 6.03 -0.47 8.77
N LYS A 20 7.24 -0.47 8.18
CA LYS A 20 7.76 -1.59 7.36
C LYS A 20 7.84 -2.92 8.10
N LYS A 21 8.02 -2.89 9.42
CA LYS A 21 8.02 -4.09 10.30
C LYS A 21 6.72 -4.89 10.21
N ASN A 22 5.59 -4.22 9.95
CA ASN A 22 4.26 -4.81 9.85
C ASN A 22 3.60 -4.51 8.49
N ALA A 23 4.39 -4.35 7.43
CA ALA A 23 3.91 -3.93 6.11
C ALA A 23 2.75 -4.79 5.57
N GLY A 24 2.72 -6.08 5.90
CA GLY A 24 1.61 -6.96 5.50
C GLY A 24 0.28 -6.61 6.16
N GLU A 25 0.30 -6.23 7.45
CA GLU A 25 -0.90 -5.81 8.18
C GLU A 25 -1.36 -4.42 7.71
N TRP A 26 -0.43 -3.49 7.53
CA TRP A 26 -0.74 -2.15 7.03
C TRP A 26 -1.28 -2.18 5.60
N GLY A 27 -0.66 -2.96 4.72
CA GLY A 27 -1.15 -3.18 3.36
C GLY A 27 -2.56 -3.76 3.37
N LEU A 28 -2.82 -4.80 4.19
CA LEU A 28 -4.16 -5.38 4.28
C LEU A 28 -5.19 -4.34 4.77
N LYS A 29 -4.90 -3.61 5.85
CA LYS A 29 -5.79 -2.55 6.37
C LYS A 29 -6.09 -1.47 5.32
N LEU A 30 -5.09 -1.07 4.53
CA LEU A 30 -5.28 -0.12 3.43
C LEU A 30 -6.30 -0.64 2.41
N PHE A 31 -6.13 -1.88 1.95
CA PHE A 31 -7.04 -2.49 0.96
C PHE A 31 -8.45 -2.72 1.53
N LEU A 32 -8.56 -3.13 2.80
CA LEU A 32 -9.87 -3.22 3.46
C LEU A 32 -10.56 -1.85 3.47
N LYS A 33 -9.84 -0.77 3.78
CA LYS A 33 -10.40 0.58 3.76
C LYS A 33 -10.80 1.04 2.35
N ILE A 34 -10.00 0.71 1.32
CA ILE A 34 -10.35 0.97 -0.09
C ILE A 34 -11.67 0.27 -0.44
N PHE A 35 -11.82 -0.99 -0.06
CA PHE A 35 -13.01 -1.77 -0.35
C PHE A 35 -14.25 -1.38 0.47
N GLU A 36 -14.05 -0.82 1.67
CA GLU A 36 -15.11 -0.19 2.46
C GLU A 36 -15.65 1.06 1.76
N ILE A 37 -14.75 1.91 1.25
CA ILE A 37 -15.11 3.16 0.55
C ILE A 37 -15.66 2.88 -0.86
N ALA A 38 -15.05 1.93 -1.58
CA ALA A 38 -15.39 1.59 -2.96
C ALA A 38 -15.52 0.06 -3.14
N PRO A 39 -16.68 -0.53 -2.77
CA PRO A 39 -16.90 -1.98 -2.88
C PRO A 39 -16.75 -2.52 -4.30
N SER A 40 -17.04 -1.71 -5.32
CA SER A 40 -16.91 -2.07 -6.73
C SER A 40 -15.46 -2.38 -7.14
N ALA A 41 -14.46 -1.79 -6.47
CA ALA A 41 -13.05 -2.03 -6.74
C ALA A 41 -12.65 -3.51 -6.56
N LYS A 42 -13.36 -4.27 -5.71
CA LYS A 42 -13.14 -5.71 -5.55
C LYS A 42 -13.20 -6.46 -6.89
N LYS A 43 -14.07 -6.02 -7.81
CA LYS A 43 -14.28 -6.66 -9.12
C LYS A 43 -13.09 -6.51 -10.08
N LEU A 44 -12.19 -5.57 -9.80
CA LEU A 44 -10.96 -5.36 -10.58
C LEU A 44 -9.90 -6.44 -10.29
N PHE A 45 -10.01 -7.12 -9.14
CA PHE A 45 -9.10 -8.17 -8.74
C PHE A 45 -9.72 -9.53 -9.06
N SER A 46 -9.13 -10.27 -10.00
CA SER A 46 -9.62 -11.58 -10.42
C SER A 46 -9.74 -12.59 -9.28
N PHE A 47 -8.88 -12.48 -8.25
CA PHE A 47 -8.91 -13.31 -7.05
C PHE A 47 -9.95 -12.92 -6.00
N LEU A 48 -10.69 -11.82 -6.22
CA LEU A 48 -11.79 -11.35 -5.37
C LEU A 48 -13.14 -11.35 -6.07
N LYS A 49 -13.17 -11.15 -7.39
CA LYS A 49 -14.38 -10.93 -8.19
C LYS A 49 -15.51 -11.92 -7.90
N ASP A 50 -15.18 -13.21 -7.75
CA ASP A 50 -16.11 -14.32 -7.53
C ASP A 50 -15.82 -15.07 -6.22
N SER A 51 -15.09 -14.46 -5.29
CA SER A 51 -14.70 -15.10 -4.03
C SER A 51 -15.76 -14.90 -2.95
N ASN A 52 -16.15 -16.01 -2.31
CA ASN A 52 -16.99 -15.99 -1.10
C ASN A 52 -16.16 -16.02 0.20
N VAL A 53 -14.83 -15.98 0.09
CA VAL A 53 -13.93 -15.98 1.24
C VAL A 53 -13.85 -14.56 1.82
N PRO A 54 -13.95 -14.37 3.14
CA PRO A 54 -13.69 -13.07 3.77
C PRO A 54 -12.35 -12.49 3.32
N LEU A 55 -12.30 -11.16 3.13
CA LEU A 55 -11.12 -10.49 2.56
C LEU A 55 -9.86 -10.76 3.37
N GLU A 56 -9.97 -10.76 4.69
CA GLU A 56 -8.91 -11.01 5.67
C GLU A 56 -8.36 -12.43 5.60
N GLN A 57 -9.18 -13.38 5.13
CA GLN A 57 -8.84 -14.79 4.99
C GLN A 57 -8.41 -15.14 3.56
N ASN A 58 -8.49 -14.20 2.61
CA ASN A 58 -8.10 -14.44 1.23
C ASN A 58 -6.57 -14.57 1.12
N ALA A 59 -6.10 -15.77 0.78
CA ALA A 59 -4.68 -16.09 0.70
C ALA A 59 -3.89 -15.24 -0.32
N LYS A 60 -4.57 -14.62 -1.30
CA LYS A 60 -3.94 -13.79 -2.34
C LYS A 60 -3.98 -12.29 -2.02
N LEU A 61 -4.95 -11.83 -1.23
CA LEU A 61 -5.10 -10.42 -0.92
C LEU A 61 -3.94 -9.89 -0.08
N LYS A 62 -3.60 -10.55 1.03
CA LYS A 62 -2.55 -10.06 1.95
C LYS A 62 -1.17 -9.94 1.29
N PRO A 63 -0.68 -10.93 0.50
CA PRO A 63 0.56 -10.77 -0.25
C PRO A 63 0.52 -9.63 -1.28
N HIS A 64 -0.59 -9.50 -2.03
CA HIS A 64 -0.76 -8.42 -3.02
C HIS A 64 -0.72 -7.05 -2.34
N ALA A 65 -1.51 -6.88 -1.27
CA ALA A 65 -1.61 -5.65 -0.52
C ALA A 65 -0.27 -5.24 0.10
N LYS A 66 0.50 -6.21 0.64
CA LYS A 66 1.88 -5.97 1.10
C LYS A 66 2.77 -5.44 -0.03
N SER A 67 2.73 -6.06 -1.20
CA SER A 67 3.58 -5.68 -2.33
C SER A 67 3.31 -4.26 -2.79
N VAL A 68 2.04 -3.88 -2.96
CA VAL A 68 1.65 -2.52 -3.35
C VAL A 68 2.06 -1.51 -2.29
N PHE A 69 1.84 -1.84 -1.01
CA PHE A 69 2.19 -0.98 0.11
C PHE A 69 3.70 -0.70 0.20
N VAL A 70 4.53 -1.75 0.05
CA VAL A 70 5.99 -1.61 0.02
C VAL A 70 6.45 -0.81 -1.19
N MET A 71 5.97 -1.14 -2.40
CA MET A 71 6.35 -0.46 -3.64
C MET A 71 6.06 1.04 -3.58
N THR A 72 4.91 1.44 -3.03
CA THR A 72 4.55 2.86 -2.90
C THR A 72 5.57 3.61 -2.05
N CYS A 73 5.99 3.02 -0.91
CA CYS A 73 6.97 3.65 -0.03
C CYS A 73 8.40 3.60 -0.59
N GLU A 74 8.76 2.56 -1.33
CA GLU A 74 10.08 2.44 -1.96
C GLU A 74 10.25 3.43 -3.13
N VAL A 75 9.22 3.62 -3.95
CA VAL A 75 9.21 4.62 -5.03
C VAL A 75 9.35 6.03 -4.45
N GLU A 76 8.65 6.35 -3.37
CA GLU A 76 8.75 7.66 -2.71
C GLU A 76 10.17 7.96 -2.20
N VAL A 77 10.87 6.94 -1.69
CA VAL A 77 12.28 7.07 -1.26
C VAL A 77 13.24 7.15 -2.46
N GLN A 78 12.87 6.60 -3.61
CA GLN A 78 13.71 6.58 -4.82
C GLN A 78 13.55 7.82 -5.70
N LEU A 79 12.38 8.46 -5.73
CA LEU A 79 12.07 9.62 -6.58
C LEU A 79 13.09 10.76 -6.47
N ARG A 80 13.77 10.93 -5.33
CA ARG A 80 14.81 11.95 -5.17
C ARG A 80 16.20 11.55 -5.72
N LYS A 81 16.50 10.25 -5.84
CA LYS A 81 17.80 9.81 -6.38
C LYS A 81 17.93 10.08 -7.88
N GLU A 82 16.80 10.20 -8.58
CA GLU A 82 16.76 10.49 -10.01
C GLU A 82 16.59 12.00 -10.30
N GLU A 83 16.19 12.80 -9.30
CA GLU A 83 16.10 14.27 -9.39
C GLU A 83 17.42 15.00 -9.06
N MET A 84 18.50 14.26 -8.78
CA MET A 84 19.85 14.76 -8.46
C MET A 84 20.88 14.29 -9.50
#